data_AF-Q1PVA9-F1
#
_entry.id   AF-Q1PVA9-F1
#
_cell.length_a   1.000
_cell.length_b   1.000
_cell.length_c   1.000
_cell.angle_alpha   90.00
_cell.angle_beta   90.00
_cell.angle_gamma   90.00
#
_symmetry.space_group_name_H-M   'P 1'
#
loop_
_entity.id
_entity.type
_entity.pdbx_description
1 polymer ?
#
loop_
_entity_poly.entity_id
_entity_poly.type
_entity_poly.pdbx_seq_one_letter_code
_entity_poly.pdbx_strand_id
1 'polypeptide(L)'
;MKLLMQRLQHNESEVVRQALEEIGRSGKGNREAIKMLQDFLKGERRMPLRVLAVQTIAKIKESPQSSAKEFKKPNVFQCPGAEKIKRVEILEVTCPYCHQKGTASVAGFEYEFECESCGGMIQRDIPESCIEKCPVGSECVGEGRYQKYLQGRKKAT
;
A
#
# COMPACT_ATOMS: atom_id res chain seq x y z
N MET A 1 9.83 -25.14 -4.44
CA MET A 1 9.71 -23.86 -3.72
C MET A 1 10.88 -22.92 -3.96
N LYS A 2 12.15 -23.31 -3.71
CA LYS A 2 13.34 -22.47 -3.98
C LYS A 2 13.41 -21.88 -5.40
N LEU A 3 13.08 -22.66 -6.42
CA LEU A 3 13.02 -22.19 -7.82
C LEU A 3 11.98 -21.09 -8.05
N LEU A 4 10.81 -21.18 -7.38
CA LEU A 4 9.76 -20.16 -7.47
C LEU A 4 10.19 -18.86 -6.79
N MET A 5 10.93 -18.98 -5.68
CA MET A 5 11.48 -17.83 -4.98
C MET A 5 12.53 -17.08 -5.83
N GLN A 6 13.35 -17.78 -6.61
CA GLN A 6 14.28 -17.16 -7.55
C GLN A 6 13.54 -16.37 -8.64
N ARG A 7 12.42 -16.90 -9.14
CA ARG A 7 11.60 -16.23 -10.17
C ARG A 7 10.97 -14.91 -9.70
N LEU A 8 10.86 -14.66 -8.39
CA LEU A 8 10.37 -13.39 -7.84
C LEU A 8 11.31 -12.21 -8.10
N GLN A 9 12.60 -12.47 -8.37
CA GLN A 9 13.59 -11.44 -8.66
C GLN A 9 13.69 -11.09 -10.15
N HIS A 10 12.81 -11.63 -10.99
CA HIS A 10 12.88 -11.43 -12.42
C HIS A 10 12.33 -10.06 -12.85
N ASN A 11 12.95 -9.48 -13.89
CA ASN A 11 12.52 -8.19 -14.45
C ASN A 11 11.21 -8.30 -15.23
N GLU A 12 10.89 -9.48 -15.78
CA GLU A 12 9.64 -9.69 -16.52
C GLU A 12 8.45 -9.94 -15.58
N SER A 13 7.42 -9.11 -15.71
CA SER A 13 6.23 -9.16 -14.85
C SER A 13 5.47 -10.48 -14.93
N GLU A 14 5.40 -11.11 -16.12
CA GLU A 14 4.70 -12.39 -16.29
C GLU A 14 5.40 -13.54 -15.58
N VAL A 15 6.73 -13.58 -15.57
CA VAL A 15 7.51 -14.59 -14.86
C VAL A 15 7.28 -14.50 -13.36
N VAL A 16 7.27 -13.27 -12.82
CA VAL A 16 6.99 -13.00 -11.40
C VAL A 16 5.55 -13.34 -11.05
N ARG A 17 4.58 -12.97 -11.91
CA ARG A 17 3.16 -13.27 -11.73
C ARG A 17 2.91 -14.76 -11.62
N GLN A 18 3.46 -15.55 -12.54
CA GLN A 18 3.34 -17.02 -12.52
C GLN A 18 3.95 -17.61 -11.24
N ALA A 19 5.12 -17.11 -10.82
CA ALA A 19 5.74 -17.56 -9.58
C ALA A 19 4.85 -17.27 -8.35
N LEU A 20 4.26 -16.07 -8.27
CA LEU A 20 3.33 -15.70 -7.20
C LEU A 20 2.08 -16.59 -7.17
N GLU A 21 1.53 -16.94 -8.33
CA GLU A 21 0.38 -17.85 -8.43
C GLU A 21 0.74 -19.28 -8.01
N GLU A 22 1.88 -19.80 -8.45
CA GLU A 22 2.36 -21.14 -8.08
C GLU A 22 2.66 -21.25 -6.58
N ILE A 23 3.27 -20.20 -5.99
CA ILE A 23 3.45 -20.09 -4.55
C ILE A 23 2.09 -20.07 -3.85
N GLY A 24 1.11 -19.32 -4.38
CA GLY A 24 -0.25 -19.28 -3.83
C GLY A 24 -0.99 -20.63 -3.86
N ARG A 25 -0.65 -21.51 -4.81
CA ARG A 25 -1.25 -22.86 -4.92
C ARG A 25 -0.60 -23.86 -3.97
N SER A 26 0.72 -23.78 -3.78
CA SER A 26 1.51 -24.83 -3.12
C SER A 26 2.17 -24.42 -1.79
N GLY A 27 2.13 -23.14 -1.43
CA GLY A 27 2.89 -22.56 -0.32
C GLY A 27 2.18 -22.54 1.03
N LYS A 28 1.04 -23.21 1.19
CA LYS A 28 0.24 -23.18 2.43
C LYS A 28 1.09 -23.60 3.65
N GLY A 29 1.10 -22.79 4.71
CA GLY A 29 1.88 -23.02 5.92
C GLY A 29 3.39 -22.76 5.79
N ASN A 30 3.88 -22.43 4.60
CA ASN A 30 5.30 -22.26 4.37
C ASN A 30 5.79 -20.89 4.87
N ARG A 31 6.35 -20.88 6.09
CA ARG A 31 6.91 -19.67 6.73
C ARG A 31 8.03 -19.02 5.91
N GLU A 32 8.84 -19.81 5.21
CA GLU A 32 9.91 -19.31 4.34
C GLU A 32 9.32 -18.57 3.12
N ALA A 33 8.26 -19.11 2.51
CA ALA A 33 7.54 -18.46 1.42
C ALA A 33 6.93 -17.12 1.86
N ILE A 34 6.34 -17.06 3.05
CA ILE A 34 5.80 -15.82 3.60
C ILE A 34 6.91 -14.76 3.76
N LYS A 35 8.04 -15.13 4.34
CA LYS A 35 9.18 -14.22 4.53
C LYS A 35 9.71 -13.70 3.19
N MET A 36 9.88 -14.57 2.21
CA MET A 36 10.35 -14.18 0.87
C MET A 36 9.37 -13.25 0.15
N LEU A 37 8.06 -13.46 0.29
CA LEU A 37 7.05 -12.54 -0.26
C LEU A 37 7.08 -11.18 0.45
N GLN A 38 7.33 -11.16 1.77
CA GLN A 38 7.52 -9.89 2.50
C GLN A 38 8.78 -9.15 2.05
N ASP A 39 9.88 -9.87 1.80
CA ASP A 39 11.11 -9.27 1.30
C ASP A 39 10.94 -8.77 -0.15
N PHE A 40 10.22 -9.51 -1.00
CA PHE A 40 9.82 -9.06 -2.34
C PHE A 40 9.05 -7.73 -2.29
N LEU A 41 8.08 -7.59 -1.39
CA LEU A 41 7.27 -6.37 -1.24
C LEU A 41 8.08 -5.12 -0.83
N LYS A 42 9.24 -5.29 -0.19
CA LYS A 42 10.10 -4.16 0.19
C LYS A 42 10.76 -3.49 -1.01
N GLY A 43 11.05 -4.26 -2.07
CA GLY A 43 11.77 -3.77 -3.26
C GLY A 43 10.92 -3.64 -4.52
N GLU A 44 9.81 -4.36 -4.63
CA GLU A 44 8.95 -4.35 -5.82
C GLU A 44 8.23 -3.02 -6.00
N ARG A 45 8.29 -2.42 -7.19
CA ARG A 45 7.60 -1.16 -7.51
C ARG A 45 6.33 -1.37 -8.33
N ARG A 46 6.22 -2.48 -9.07
CA ARG A 46 5.09 -2.77 -9.95
C ARG A 46 3.84 -3.11 -9.13
N MET A 47 2.87 -2.20 -9.12
CA MET A 47 1.67 -2.32 -8.27
C MET A 47 0.85 -3.61 -8.49
N PRO A 48 0.62 -4.09 -9.74
CA PRO A 48 -0.10 -5.35 -9.94
C PRO A 48 0.55 -6.54 -9.23
N LEU A 49 1.88 -6.59 -9.23
CA LEU A 49 2.64 -7.67 -8.57
C LEU A 49 2.65 -7.51 -7.05
N ARG A 50 2.69 -6.27 -6.54
CA ARG A 50 2.55 -6.00 -5.09
C ARG A 50 1.20 -6.47 -4.57
N VAL A 51 0.12 -6.12 -5.26
CA VAL A 51 -1.25 -6.55 -4.90
C VAL A 51 -1.36 -8.07 -4.91
N LEU A 52 -0.88 -8.71 -5.98
CA LEU A 52 -0.88 -10.16 -6.09
C LEU A 52 -0.04 -10.83 -4.97
N ALA A 53 1.13 -10.28 -4.64
CA ALA A 53 1.96 -10.82 -3.56
C ALA A 53 1.27 -10.72 -2.18
N VAL A 54 0.58 -9.62 -1.88
CA VAL A 54 -0.21 -9.51 -0.64
C VAL A 54 -1.34 -10.54 -0.61
N GLN A 55 -2.06 -10.72 -1.72
CA GLN A 55 -3.10 -11.74 -1.83
C GLN A 55 -2.54 -13.16 -1.66
N THR A 56 -1.38 -13.43 -2.26
CA THR A 56 -0.67 -14.71 -2.10
C THR A 56 -0.29 -14.97 -0.64
N ILE A 57 0.28 -13.98 0.06
CA ILE A 57 0.59 -14.09 1.49
C ILE A 57 -0.67 -14.45 2.30
N ALA A 58 -1.78 -13.75 2.06
CA ALA A 58 -3.04 -14.01 2.74
C ALA A 58 -3.55 -15.44 2.50
N LYS A 59 -3.38 -15.95 1.27
CA LYS A 59 -3.78 -17.31 0.89
C LYS A 59 -2.92 -18.40 1.53
N ILE A 60 -1.62 -18.18 1.67
CA ILE A 60 -0.68 -19.23 2.12
C ILE A 60 -0.42 -19.22 3.63
N LYS A 61 -0.74 -18.13 4.34
CA LYS A 61 -0.56 -18.06 5.78
C LYS A 61 -1.43 -19.13 6.45
N GLU A 62 -0.79 -20.09 7.14
CA GLU A 62 -1.51 -21.00 8.03
C GLU A 62 -2.20 -20.15 9.10
N SER A 63 -3.51 -20.36 9.25
CA SER A 63 -4.26 -19.74 10.33
C SER A 63 -3.83 -20.40 11.64
N PRO A 64 -3.14 -19.71 12.57
CA PRO A 64 -3.28 -20.11 13.96
C PRO A 64 -4.73 -19.81 14.30
N GLN A 65 -5.48 -20.81 14.79
CA GLN A 65 -6.78 -20.50 15.35
C GLN A 65 -6.63 -19.36 16.37
N SER A 66 -7.45 -18.33 16.17
CA SER A 66 -7.87 -17.34 17.15
C SER A 66 -6.76 -16.63 17.95
N SER A 67 -6.23 -15.56 17.37
CA SER A 67 -6.08 -14.30 18.13
C SER A 67 -6.01 -13.05 17.26
N ALA A 68 -6.13 -13.16 15.93
CA ALA A 68 -6.85 -12.12 15.23
C ALA A 68 -8.30 -12.30 15.66
N LYS A 69 -8.75 -11.59 16.70
CA LYS A 69 -10.13 -11.10 16.72
C LYS A 69 -10.37 -10.67 15.28
N GLU A 70 -11.30 -11.32 14.59
CA GLU A 70 -11.88 -10.74 13.40
C GLU A 70 -12.17 -9.30 13.81
N PHE A 71 -11.43 -8.35 13.24
CA PHE A 71 -11.54 -6.97 13.63
C PHE A 71 -12.87 -6.54 13.01
N LYS A 72 -13.97 -6.93 13.65
CA LYS A 72 -15.29 -6.34 13.44
C LYS A 72 -15.09 -4.91 13.85
N LYS A 73 -14.73 -4.08 12.86
CA LYS A 73 -14.53 -2.65 13.02
C LYS A 73 -15.76 -2.16 13.80
N PRO A 74 -15.63 -1.71 15.06
CA PRO A 74 -16.79 -1.22 15.78
C PRO A 74 -17.38 -0.06 14.99
N ASN A 75 -18.64 -0.18 14.61
CA ASN A 75 -19.27 0.68 13.61
C ASN A 75 -19.69 2.05 14.19
N VAL A 76 -19.07 2.51 15.29
CA VAL A 76 -19.51 3.71 16.04
C VAL A 76 -18.36 4.62 16.52
N PHE A 77 -17.09 4.19 16.48
CA PHE A 77 -15.94 5.03 16.92
C PHE A 77 -14.79 5.11 15.89
N GLN A 78 -15.10 5.12 14.60
CA GLN A 78 -14.08 5.43 13.59
C GLN A 78 -14.02 6.94 13.37
N CYS A 79 -12.91 7.55 13.77
CA CYS A 79 -12.64 8.94 13.45
C CYS A 79 -12.58 9.08 11.92
N PRO A 80 -13.55 9.77 11.28
CA PRO A 80 -13.59 9.87 9.83
C PRO A 80 -12.39 10.65 9.29
N GLY A 81 -11.88 11.62 10.05
CA GLY A 81 -10.69 12.39 9.69
C GLY A 81 -9.41 11.57 9.72
N ALA A 82 -9.25 10.69 10.72
CA ALA A 82 -8.08 9.82 10.83
C ALA A 82 -8.10 8.67 9.81
N GLU A 83 -9.27 8.12 9.50
CA GLU A 83 -9.42 7.04 8.52
C GLU A 83 -8.92 7.48 7.14
N LYS A 84 -9.31 8.68 6.69
CA LYS A 84 -8.88 9.24 5.39
C LYS A 84 -7.36 9.42 5.32
N ILE A 85 -6.74 9.86 6.41
CA ILE A 85 -5.26 10.01 6.47
C ILE A 85 -4.56 8.64 6.44
N LYS A 86 -5.07 7.66 7.18
CA LYS A 86 -4.39 6.36 7.33
C LYS A 86 -4.55 5.44 6.11
N ARG A 87 -5.53 5.69 5.25
CA ARG A 87 -5.85 4.84 4.12
C ARG A 87 -4.92 5.09 2.94
N VAL A 88 -4.56 4.01 2.25
CA VAL A 88 -3.95 4.04 0.92
C VAL A 88 -5.06 3.89 -0.11
N GLU A 89 -5.11 4.79 -1.07
CA GLU A 89 -6.12 4.83 -2.13
C GLU A 89 -5.45 4.67 -3.49
N ILE A 90 -6.13 4.00 -4.40
CA ILE A 90 -5.70 3.89 -5.80
C ILE A 90 -6.42 5.00 -6.56
N LEU A 91 -5.66 5.94 -7.10
CA LEU A 91 -6.18 7.07 -7.86
C LEU A 91 -5.81 6.94 -9.32
N GLU A 92 -6.76 7.22 -10.20
CA GLU A 92 -6.47 7.47 -11.61
C GLU A 92 -5.83 8.84 -11.75
N VAL A 93 -4.61 8.87 -12.30
CA VAL A 93 -3.82 10.09 -12.43
C VAL A 93 -3.34 10.24 -13.87
N THR A 94 -3.34 11.48 -14.36
CA THR A 94 -2.70 11.84 -15.62
C THR A 94 -1.42 12.59 -15.29
N CYS A 95 -0.27 12.07 -15.72
CA CYS A 95 1.01 12.70 -15.41
C CYS A 95 1.15 14.05 -16.16
N PRO A 96 1.46 15.17 -15.48
CA PRO A 96 1.67 16.46 -16.16
C PRO A 96 2.97 16.49 -16.99
N TYR A 97 3.92 15.57 -16.75
CA TYR A 97 5.21 15.53 -17.42
C TYR A 97 5.19 14.65 -18.69
N CYS A 98 4.64 13.43 -18.60
CA CYS A 98 4.61 12.49 -19.73
C CYS A 98 3.22 12.29 -20.34
N HIS A 99 2.18 12.91 -19.78
CA HIS A 99 0.78 12.87 -20.24
C HIS A 99 0.14 11.46 -20.28
N GLN A 100 0.81 10.44 -19.76
CA GLN A 100 0.24 9.10 -19.65
C GLN A 100 -0.78 9.05 -18.51
N LYS A 101 -1.88 8.35 -18.77
CA LYS A 101 -2.87 7.97 -17.76
C LYS A 101 -2.40 6.69 -17.08
N GLY A 102 -2.50 6.65 -15.76
CA GLY A 102 -2.16 5.47 -14.97
C GLY A 102 -2.86 5.49 -13.62
N THR A 103 -2.46 4.57 -12.76
CA THR A 103 -2.93 4.50 -11.38
C THR A 103 -1.78 4.79 -10.43
N ALA A 104 -2.01 5.60 -9.40
CA ALA A 104 -1.05 5.79 -8.31
C ALA A 104 -1.65 5.28 -6.99
N SER A 105 -0.86 4.55 -6.22
CA SER A 105 -1.20 4.15 -4.85
C SER A 105 -0.72 5.21 -3.88
N VAL A 106 -1.62 6.08 -3.45
CA VAL A 106 -1.27 7.26 -2.64
C VAL A 106 -1.93 7.16 -1.27
N ALA A 107 -1.16 7.34 -0.20
CA ALA A 107 -1.74 7.47 1.14
C ALA A 107 -2.45 8.82 1.27
N GLY A 108 -3.53 8.89 2.06
CA GLY A 108 -4.34 10.11 2.19
C GLY A 108 -3.60 11.37 2.70
N PHE A 109 -2.38 11.23 3.23
CA PHE A 109 -1.50 12.35 3.62
C PHE A 109 -0.39 12.67 2.60
N GLU A 110 -0.22 11.86 1.56
CA GLU A 110 0.82 12.07 0.55
C GLU A 110 0.32 13.07 -0.49
N TYR A 111 0.97 14.22 -0.59
CA TYR A 111 0.68 15.24 -1.59
C TYR A 111 1.65 15.18 -2.78
N GLU A 112 2.75 14.44 -2.67
CA GLU A 112 3.70 14.21 -3.77
C GLU A 112 3.93 12.71 -3.94
N PHE A 113 4.00 12.26 -5.19
CA PHE A 113 4.32 10.88 -5.53
C PHE A 113 5.01 10.80 -6.90
N GLU A 114 5.80 9.74 -7.09
CA GLU A 114 6.54 9.52 -8.33
C GLU A 114 5.61 8.90 -9.40
N CYS A 115 5.68 9.42 -10.63
CA CYS A 115 5.00 8.83 -11.78
C CYS A 115 5.64 7.48 -12.15
N GLU A 116 4.86 6.41 -12.13
CA GLU A 116 5.35 5.06 -12.47
C GLU A 116 5.90 4.95 -13.90
N SER A 117 5.46 5.82 -14.83
CA SER A 117 5.88 5.80 -16.23
C SER A 117 7.17 6.55 -16.53
N CYS A 118 7.39 7.70 -15.88
CA CYS A 118 8.49 8.62 -16.25
C CYS A 118 9.36 9.09 -15.08
N GLY A 119 9.03 8.73 -13.84
CA GLY A 119 9.76 9.16 -12.65
C GLY A 119 9.54 10.61 -12.23
N GLY A 120 8.69 11.37 -12.95
CA GLY A 120 8.36 12.74 -12.58
C GLY A 120 7.59 12.83 -11.26
N MET A 121 7.92 13.81 -10.41
CA MET A 121 7.25 14.04 -9.13
C MET A 121 5.93 14.77 -9.32
N ILE A 122 4.81 14.06 -9.20
CA ILE A 122 3.46 14.60 -9.33
C ILE A 122 3.04 15.16 -7.97
N GLN A 123 2.55 16.40 -7.97
CA GLN A 123 1.94 17.02 -6.80
C GLN A 123 0.41 16.99 -6.93
N ARG A 124 -0.28 16.83 -5.79
CA ARG A 124 -1.74 16.89 -5.69
C ARG A 124 -2.17 17.68 -4.47
N ASP A 125 -3.39 18.20 -4.52
CA ASP A 125 -4.01 18.83 -3.36
C ASP A 125 -4.50 17.79 -2.36
N ILE A 126 -4.29 18.07 -1.08
CA ILE A 126 -4.86 17.28 0.02
C ILE A 126 -6.14 17.95 0.51
N PRO A 127 -7.28 17.23 0.56
CA PRO A 127 -8.52 17.78 1.07
C PRO A 127 -8.46 18.06 2.58
N GLU A 128 -9.26 19.03 3.01
CA GLU A 128 -9.46 19.33 4.43
C GLU A 128 -9.99 18.12 5.19
N SER A 129 -9.52 17.98 6.42
CA SER A 129 -9.95 16.92 7.32
C SER A 129 -10.25 17.49 8.70
N CYS A 130 -11.30 16.97 9.33
CA CYS A 130 -11.65 17.34 10.70
C CYS A 130 -10.54 17.01 11.72
N ILE A 131 -9.55 16.21 11.32
CA ILE A 131 -8.37 15.90 12.13
C ILE A 131 -7.53 17.14 12.47
N GLU A 132 -7.55 18.18 11.63
CA GLU A 132 -6.82 19.45 11.86
C GLU A 132 -7.27 20.16 13.13
N LYS A 133 -8.55 19.98 13.48
CA LYS A 133 -9.21 20.62 14.63
C LYS A 133 -9.34 19.66 15.80
N CYS A 134 -8.84 18.42 15.66
CA CYS A 134 -8.98 17.39 16.68
C CYS A 134 -7.87 17.55 17.74
N PRO A 135 -8.20 17.64 19.04
CA PRO A 135 -7.21 17.85 20.09
C PRO A 135 -6.21 16.68 20.21
N VAL A 136 -6.61 15.48 19.78
CA VAL A 136 -5.79 14.26 19.79
C VAL A 136 -5.43 13.81 18.37
N GLY A 137 -5.52 14.71 17.38
CA GLY A 137 -5.39 14.37 15.96
C GLY A 137 -4.01 13.80 15.61
N SER A 138 -2.94 14.43 16.08
CA SER A 138 -1.56 14.01 15.84
C SER A 138 -1.26 12.65 16.47
N GLU A 139 -1.68 12.43 17.72
CA GLU A 139 -1.56 11.15 18.43
C GLU A 139 -2.33 10.04 17.72
N CYS A 140 -3.53 10.34 17.22
CA CYS A 140 -4.38 9.36 16.56
C CYS A 140 -3.74 8.81 15.26
N VAL A 141 -3.14 9.68 14.43
CA VAL A 141 -2.56 9.28 13.13
C VAL A 141 -1.06 8.97 13.18
N GLY A 142 -0.38 9.44 14.23
CA GLY A 142 1.06 9.46 14.39
C GLY A 142 1.67 10.77 13.88
N GLU A 143 2.52 11.38 14.70
CA GLU A 143 3.13 12.72 14.48
C GLU A 143 3.73 12.88 13.08
N GLY A 144 4.53 11.92 12.62
CA GLY A 144 5.18 12.00 11.32
C GLY A 144 4.20 12.03 10.14
N ARG A 145 3.06 11.32 10.23
CA ARG A 145 2.02 11.39 9.19
C ARG A 145 1.24 12.70 9.28
N TYR A 146 0.94 13.15 10.49
CA TYR A 146 0.24 14.40 10.73
C TYR A 146 1.00 15.60 10.16
N GLN A 147 2.31 15.67 10.39
CA GLN A 147 3.16 16.73 9.84
C GLN A 147 3.19 16.71 8.30
N LYS A 148 3.32 15.53 7.68
CA LYS A 148 3.27 15.41 6.20
C LYS A 148 1.93 15.87 5.63
N TYR A 149 0.83 15.52 6.28
CA TYR A 149 -0.51 15.99 5.92
C TYR A 149 -0.60 17.52 5.96
N LEU A 150 -0.17 18.15 7.06
CA LEU A 150 -0.18 19.61 7.21
C LEU A 150 0.72 20.32 6.20
N GLN A 151 1.87 19.73 5.85
CA GLN A 151 2.75 20.27 4.81
C GLN A 151 2.08 20.26 3.44
N GLY A 152 1.39 19.18 3.08
CA GLY A 152 0.61 19.13 1.84
C GLY A 152 -0.52 20.15 1.80
N ARG A 153 -1.22 20.36 2.93
CA ARG A 153 -2.25 21.41 3.06
C ARG A 153 -1.70 22.82 2.83
N LYS A 154 -0.54 23.15 3.42
CA LYS A 154 0.11 24.47 3.26
C LYS A 154 0.56 24.77 1.83
N LYS A 155 0.89 23.74 1.03
CA LYS A 155 1.33 23.90 -0.36
C LYS A 155 0.17 23.99 -1.35
N ALA A 156 -1.04 23.61 -0.93
CA ALA A 156 -2.27 23.70 -1.71
C ALA A 156 -3.05 25.02 -1.49
N THR A 157 -2.54 25.91 -0.62
CA THR A 157 -3.10 27.25 -0.33
C THR A 157 -2.17 28.32 -0.86
#